data_AF-A0A4W5N1G1-F1
#
_entry.id   AF-A0A4W5N1G1-F1
#
_cell.length_a   1.000
_cell.length_b   1.000
_cell.length_c   1.000
_cell.angle_alpha   90.00
_cell.angle_beta   90.00
_cell.angle_gamma   90.00
#
_symmetry.space_group_name_H-M   'P 1'
#
loop_
_entity.id
_entity.type
_entity.pdbx_description
1 polymer ?
#
loop_
_entity_poly.entity_id
_entity_poly.type
_entity_poly.pdbx_seq_one_letter_code
_entity_poly.pdbx_strand_id
1 'polypeptide(L)' 'MSCWSSFRAVSSMAFNIDEANPKIYKGEEQDFFGYKVLQFISGKEKGVMVSAPYQKNGSGGICRCTQDRTNCTDCYTPR' A
#
# COMPACT_ATOMS: atom_id res chain seq x y z
N MET A 1 -13.44 51.38 -21.37
CA MET A 1 -13.87 50.59 -20.19
C MET A 1 -13.56 49.13 -20.48
N SER A 2 -12.47 48.59 -19.94
CA SER A 2 -12.05 47.19 -20.13
C SER A 2 -12.28 46.46 -18.82
N CYS A 3 -13.28 45.59 -18.76
CA CYS A 3 -13.49 44.70 -17.62
C CYS A 3 -12.49 43.55 -17.74
N TRP A 4 -11.40 43.58 -16.98
CA TRP A 4 -10.56 42.40 -16.80
C TRP A 4 -11.36 41.38 -16.00
N SER A 5 -11.88 40.37 -16.70
CA SER A 5 -12.39 39.17 -16.05
C SER A 5 -11.21 38.44 -15.42
N SER A 6 -10.97 38.71 -14.14
CA SER A 6 -10.05 37.93 -13.32
C SER A 6 -10.57 36.50 -13.26
N PHE A 7 -10.04 35.63 -14.12
CA PHE A 7 -10.18 34.19 -13.97
C PHE A 7 -9.51 33.81 -12.65
N ARG A 8 -10.30 33.67 -11.58
CA ARG A 8 -9.86 32.97 -10.40
C ARG A 8 -9.78 31.49 -10.78
N ALA A 9 -8.57 31.03 -11.09
CA ALA A 9 -8.29 29.61 -11.07
C ALA A 9 -8.67 29.09 -9.69
N VAL A 10 -9.66 28.20 -9.63
CA VAL A 10 -9.93 27.42 -8.42
C VAL A 10 -8.71 26.53 -8.23
N SER A 11 -7.84 26.92 -7.30
CA SER A 11 -6.77 26.05 -6.83
C SER A 11 -7.44 24.89 -6.09
N SER A 12 -7.55 23.75 -6.76
CA SER A 12 -7.89 22.50 -6.09
C SER A 12 -6.80 22.25 -5.05
N MET A 13 -7.18 22.15 -3.78
CA MET A 13 -6.32 21.63 -2.73
C MET A 13 -5.80 20.28 -3.22
N ALA A 14 -4.54 20.25 -3.65
CA ALA A 14 -3.90 19.04 -4.14
C ALA A 14 -4.06 17.92 -3.10
N PHE A 15 -4.37 16.72 -3.58
CA PHE A 15 -4.43 15.50 -2.78
C PHE A 15 -3.14 15.37 -1.94
N ASN A 16 -3.27 15.09 -0.65
CA ASN A 16 -2.16 15.05 0.30
C ASN A 16 -1.43 13.70 0.34
N ILE A 17 -1.40 12.98 -0.79
CA ILE A 17 -0.72 11.70 -0.96
C ILE A 17 0.59 11.96 -1.68
N ASP A 18 1.71 11.51 -1.09
CA ASP A 18 3.02 11.57 -1.74
C ASP A 18 3.10 10.48 -2.82
N GLU A 19 2.74 10.85 -4.05
CA GLU A 19 2.88 10.00 -5.23
C GLU A 19 4.32 9.93 -5.76
N ALA A 20 5.20 10.87 -5.36
CA ALA A 20 6.58 10.92 -5.84
C ALA A 20 7.47 9.89 -5.14
N ASN A 21 7.18 9.58 -3.86
CA ASN A 21 7.96 8.63 -3.07
C ASN A 21 7.08 7.54 -2.42
N PRO A 22 6.36 6.71 -3.20
CA PRO A 22 5.54 5.66 -2.64
C PRO A 22 6.41 4.55 -2.04
N LYS A 23 5.98 4.00 -0.91
CA LYS A 23 6.58 2.78 -0.38
C LYS A 23 5.98 1.56 -1.09
N ILE A 24 6.82 0.85 -1.83
CA ILE A 24 6.41 -0.34 -2.60
C ILE A 24 6.71 -1.61 -1.79
N TYR A 25 5.68 -2.43 -1.58
CA TYR A 25 5.80 -3.79 -1.05
C TYR A 25 5.69 -4.78 -2.21
N LYS A 26 6.77 -5.51 -2.49
CA LYS A 26 6.82 -6.47 -3.61
C LYS A 26 6.42 -7.88 -3.15
N GLY A 27 5.72 -8.58 -4.03
CA GLY A 27 5.41 -10.00 -3.92
C GLY A 27 5.12 -10.58 -5.31
N GLU A 28 4.90 -11.90 -5.40
CA GLU A 28 4.72 -12.60 -6.66
C GLU A 28 3.32 -12.36 -7.25
N GLU A 29 3.23 -11.96 -8.51
CA GLU A 29 1.96 -11.69 -9.20
C GLU A 29 1.11 -12.96 -9.33
N GLN A 30 1.74 -14.09 -9.65
CA GLN A 30 1.08 -15.40 -9.76
C GLN A 30 0.42 -15.86 -8.46
N ASP A 31 0.88 -15.35 -7.31
CA ASP A 31 0.32 -15.66 -6.00
C ASP A 31 -0.87 -14.75 -5.64
N PHE A 32 -1.19 -13.78 -6.50
CA PHE A 32 -2.17 -12.71 -6.27
C PHE A 32 -1.82 -11.92 -5.00
N PHE A 33 -0.54 -11.63 -4.81
CA PHE A 33 -0.07 -10.78 -3.72
C PHE A 33 -0.72 -9.40 -3.79
N GLY A 34 -1.30 -8.94 -2.69
CA GLY A 34 -2.03 -7.67 -2.65
C GLY A 34 -3.56 -7.82 -2.75
N TYR A 35 -4.08 -9.05 -2.85
CA TYR A 35 -5.52 -9.30 -3.00
C TYR A 35 -6.38 -8.68 -1.89
N LYS A 36 -5.88 -8.68 -0.65
CA LYS A 36 -6.43 -7.93 0.49
C LYS A 36 -5.27 -7.35 1.29
N VAL A 37 -5.47 -6.14 1.80
CA VAL A 37 -4.50 -5.42 2.62
C VAL A 37 -5.17 -4.92 3.90
N LEU A 38 -4.48 -5.06 5.03
CA LEU A 38 -4.92 -4.58 6.34
C LEU A 38 -3.78 -3.81 7.00
N GLN A 39 -4.03 -2.57 7.43
CA GLN A 39 -3.06 -1.83 8.26
C GLN A 39 -3.10 -2.34 9.70
N PHE A 40 -1.94 -2.47 10.34
CA PHE A 40 -1.84 -2.91 11.73
C PHE A 40 -0.91 -2.02 12.56
N ILE A 41 -1.15 -2.02 13.86
CA ILE A 41 -0.25 -1.49 14.90
C ILE A 41 -0.14 -2.56 15.99
N SER A 42 1.08 -2.88 16.39
CA SER A 42 1.40 -3.83 17.47
C SER A 42 2.54 -3.28 18.30
N GLY A 43 2.23 -2.69 19.46
CA GLY A 43 3.21 -1.97 20.27
C GLY A 43 3.81 -0.80 19.50
N LYS A 44 5.13 -0.82 19.29
CA LYS A 44 5.87 0.20 18.51
C LYS A 44 5.95 -0.12 17.02
N GLU A 45 5.56 -1.33 16.61
CA GLU A 45 5.60 -1.75 15.22
C GLU A 45 4.29 -1.41 14.51
N LYS A 46 4.39 -0.85 13.31
CA LYS A 46 3.27 -0.59 12.41
C LYS A 46 3.60 -1.07 11.01
N GLY A 47 2.57 -1.35 10.23
CA GLY A 47 2.76 -1.83 8.86
C GLY A 47 1.47 -2.30 8.23
N VAL A 48 1.60 -3.17 7.25
CA VAL A 48 0.48 -3.78 6.54
C VAL A 48 0.60 -5.31 6.54
N MET A 49 -0.54 -5.99 6.67
CA MET A 49 -0.68 -7.40 6.33
C MET A 49 -1.24 -7.50 4.92
N VAL A 50 -0.64 -8.37 4.11
CA VAL A 50 -0.98 -8.55 2.70
C VAL A 50 -1.29 -10.01 2.44
N SER A 51 -2.44 -10.31 1.84
CA SER A 51 -2.78 -11.68 1.44
C SER A 51 -2.23 -12.02 0.05
N ALA A 52 -1.84 -13.27 -0.13
CA ALA A 52 -1.44 -13.86 -1.41
C ALA A 52 -2.16 -15.23 -1.56
N PRO A 53 -3.41 -15.25 -2.07
CA PRO A 53 -4.25 -16.45 -2.07
C PRO A 53 -3.68 -17.66 -2.80
N TYR A 54 -2.86 -17.46 -3.83
CA TYR A 54 -2.30 -18.57 -4.62
C TYR A 54 -0.91 -19.01 -4.19
N GLN A 55 -0.32 -18.32 -3.21
CA GLN A 55 0.95 -18.73 -2.63
C GLN A 55 0.90 -20.19 -2.16
N LYS A 56 2.02 -20.92 -2.32
CA LYS A 56 2.18 -22.34 -1.97
C LYS A 56 1.09 -23.21 -2.61
N ASN A 57 1.05 -23.21 -3.94
CA ASN A 57 0.14 -24.06 -4.72
C ASN A 57 -1.34 -23.88 -4.32
N GLY A 58 -1.76 -22.64 -4.02
CA GLY A 58 -3.16 -22.33 -3.71
C GLY A 58 -3.60 -22.51 -2.26
N SER A 59 -2.72 -22.90 -1.33
CA SER A 59 -3.05 -22.90 0.10
C SER A 59 -3.11 -21.50 0.71
N GLY A 60 -2.50 -20.53 0.03
CA GLY A 60 -2.51 -19.13 0.39
C GLY A 60 -1.45 -18.75 1.41
N GLY A 61 -1.30 -17.45 1.58
CA GLY A 61 -0.39 -16.85 2.55
C GLY A 61 -0.85 -15.47 3.01
N ILE A 62 -0.41 -15.12 4.22
CA ILE A 62 -0.58 -13.78 4.80
C ILE A 62 0.81 -13.27 5.17
N CYS A 63 1.26 -12.20 4.53
CA CYS A 63 2.57 -11.64 4.72
C CYS A 63 2.52 -10.38 5.58
N ARG A 64 3.41 -10.29 6.56
CA ARG A 64 3.57 -9.12 7.42
C ARG A 64 4.66 -8.22 6.84
N CYS A 65 4.28 -6.98 6.55
CA CYS A 65 5.15 -5.97 5.96
C CYS A 65 5.29 -4.79 6.92
N THR A 66 6.40 -4.72 7.67
CA THR A 66 6.62 -3.62 8.63
C THR A 66 6.95 -2.31 7.90
N GLN A 67 6.68 -1.17 8.52
CA GLN A 67 6.95 0.14 7.92
C GLN A 67 8.45 0.43 7.75
N ASP A 68 9.31 -0.27 8.47
CA ASP A 68 10.76 -0.01 8.45
C ASP A 68 11.49 -0.93 7.45
N ARG A 69 10.79 -1.92 6.87
CA ARG A 69 11.35 -2.88 5.91
C ARG A 69 10.64 -2.80 4.56
N THR A 70 11.39 -2.94 3.48
CA THR A 70 10.88 -2.98 2.09
C THR A 70 10.41 -4.38 1.68
N ASN A 71 11.01 -5.43 2.24
CA ASN A 71 10.65 -6.81 1.93
C ASN A 71 9.66 -7.38 2.95
N CYS A 72 8.57 -7.95 2.44
CA CYS A 72 7.57 -8.68 3.22
C CYS A 72 8.01 -10.14 3.39
N THR A 73 9.04 -10.39 4.18
CA THR A 73 9.60 -11.74 4.35
C THR A 73 8.84 -12.60 5.35
N ASP A 74 8.05 -11.98 6.23
CA ASP A 74 7.40 -12.66 7.34
C ASP A 74 6.01 -13.13 6.91
N CYS A 75 5.96 -14.10 5.98
CA CYS A 75 4.72 -14.73 5.55
C CYS A 75 4.34 -15.88 6.49
N TYR A 76 3.15 -15.79 7.08
CA TYR A 76 2.60 -16.83 7.93
C TYR A 76 2.48 -18.14 7.15
N THR A 77 3.00 -19.20 7.75
CA THR A 77 2.87 -20.57 7.28
C THR A 77 2.03 -21.32 8.31
N PRO A 78 0.73 -21.59 8.06
CA PRO A 78 0.02 -22.54 8.89
C PRO A 78 0.78 -23.87 8.84
N ARG A 79 1.04 -24.46 10.03
CA ARG A 79 1.60 -25.81 10.16
C ARG A 79 0.50 -26.85 9.96
#